data_AF-A0A1M6RQ18-F1
#
_entry.id   AF-A0A1M6RQ18-F1
#
_cell.length_a   1.000
_cell.length_b   1.000
_cell.length_c   1.000
_cell.angle_alpha   90.00
_cell.angle_beta   90.00
_cell.angle_gamma   90.00
#
_symmetry.space_group_name_H-M   'P 1'
#
loop_
_entity.id
_entity.type
_entity.pdbx_description
1 polymer ?
#
loop_
_entity_poly.entity_id
_entity_poly.type
_entity_poly.pdbx_seq_one_letter_code
_entity_poly.pdbx_strand_id
1 'polypeptide(L)'
;MEDKWYLQMNYQETKNIIRDNLANMSRTFIAIGYYLRQIRDTEGYKEDGYESIWEFAEEQYGIKRSTTSRWMSMNEKFSENGNSPILAERYVNFGKSQLQEILYLDDEKLEEVTPEMTVKEIREIKQPESDKANEFKETEGLSEESNPKDTEHALKIPDPEEKEYLDMAARHLIAVYHDWMLEDFANRVLQVKKSPGELKEKLGMDRTFHFSVDKGAAHINLFDDYIQLWDGQSEYVGDYDWFYLAAAIQNMWNVVAMEESRVAGEEPVQDNHENDALLESKDTLIDELDLSVRTYNILKRAGVDTIGELQDMSDEQLIVIRDMSRKCLDEIHEELNRYLGIDEGDSDKRVDNFIEINEDSNALVEECATSHTDTLEMESESEPENNSVNADEQEERFEEISELSDLELAKEMLDKANGMLADFIKFYTDSDKRVRKQKITVAALAGYVCDADLIENPPSELECLELPLLKNNDQRKNFIDSYMNWPIWIETKETGERYYRYNLPDGYAMVVKVYYHRCFHYEMKCKREDRYVPRYGSEEYYLMKGGYFKDCLMNKSALVEHLKIMQKEDKNAEGRG
;
A
#
# COMPACT_ATOMS: atom_id res chain seq x y z
N MET A 1 40.51 32.09 22.62
CA MET A 1 39.79 30.80 22.66
C MET A 1 38.72 30.95 23.69
N GLU A 2 37.46 30.78 23.32
CA GLU A 2 36.36 30.68 24.29
C GLU A 2 36.46 29.34 24.99
N ASP A 3 36.24 29.34 26.31
CA ASP A 3 36.35 28.12 27.09
C ASP A 3 35.12 27.25 26.86
N LYS A 4 35.33 26.05 26.33
CA LYS A 4 34.25 25.14 25.90
C LYS A 4 33.73 24.34 27.08
N TRP A 5 33.12 25.05 28.02
CA TRP A 5 32.55 24.53 29.28
C TRP A 5 31.72 23.25 29.09
N TYR A 6 30.97 23.16 27.99
CA TYR A 6 30.16 22.01 27.60
C TYR A 6 30.96 20.71 27.31
N LEU A 7 32.29 20.78 27.20
CA LEU A 7 33.17 19.61 27.05
C LEU A 7 33.67 19.01 28.38
N GLN A 8 33.38 19.66 29.51
CA GLN A 8 33.81 19.19 30.86
C GLN A 8 32.64 18.87 31.80
N MET A 9 31.39 18.94 31.31
CA MET A 9 30.20 18.72 32.12
C MET A 9 30.11 17.30 32.69
N ASN A 10 29.69 17.19 33.95
CA ASN A 10 29.36 15.92 34.58
C ASN A 10 27.89 15.52 34.36
N TYR A 11 27.55 14.25 34.65
CA TYR A 11 26.22 13.68 34.43
C TYR A 11 25.08 14.49 35.09
N GLN A 12 25.30 15.03 36.29
CA GLN A 12 24.27 15.77 37.02
C GLN A 12 24.07 17.19 36.44
N GLU A 13 25.14 17.84 35.99
CA GLU A 13 25.07 19.11 35.25
C GLU A 13 24.30 18.93 33.94
N THR A 14 24.62 17.89 33.15
CA THR A 14 23.91 17.57 31.91
C THR A 14 22.43 17.28 32.17
N LYS A 15 22.10 16.52 33.22
CA LYS A 15 20.71 16.23 33.61
C LYS A 15 19.95 17.49 34.04
N ASN A 16 20.62 18.44 34.69
CA ASN A 16 20.02 19.72 35.04
C ASN A 16 19.78 20.57 33.80
N ILE A 17 20.78 20.76 32.92
CA ILE A 17 20.61 21.55 31.69
C ILE A 17 19.52 20.96 30.77
N ILE A 18 19.33 19.64 30.73
CA ILE A 18 18.19 19.02 30.02
C ILE A 18 16.86 19.44 30.65
N ARG A 19 16.72 19.37 31.99
CA ARG A 19 15.51 19.83 32.69
C ARG A 19 15.26 21.33 32.46
N ASP A 20 16.31 22.14 32.54
CA ASP A 20 16.21 23.59 32.44
C ASP A 20 15.78 24.02 31.02
N ASN A 21 16.26 23.35 29.97
CA ASN A 21 15.79 23.56 28.60
C ASN A 21 14.33 23.11 28.40
N LEU A 22 13.93 21.96 28.97
CA LEU A 22 12.54 21.49 28.90
C LEU A 22 11.58 22.44 29.63
N ALA A 23 11.95 22.96 30.79
CA ALA A 23 11.18 23.97 31.52
C ALA A 23 11.18 25.33 30.81
N ASN A 24 12.29 25.72 30.17
CA ASN A 24 12.36 26.95 29.40
C ASN A 24 11.45 26.91 28.16
N MET A 25 11.22 25.71 27.60
CA MET A 25 10.28 25.51 26.50
C MET A 25 8.86 26.00 26.85
N SER A 26 8.39 25.77 28.09
CA SER A 26 7.11 26.34 28.59
C SER A 26 7.07 27.86 28.44
N ARG A 27 8.16 28.55 28.83
CA ARG A 27 8.25 30.03 28.74
C ARG A 27 8.25 30.51 27.29
N THR A 28 8.93 29.80 26.40
CA THR A 28 8.95 30.10 24.95
C THR A 28 7.55 30.10 24.34
N PHE A 29 6.70 29.12 24.67
CA PHE A 29 5.33 29.09 24.13
C PHE A 29 4.46 30.24 24.64
N ILE A 30 4.60 30.64 25.91
CA ILE A 30 3.91 31.82 26.46
C ILE A 30 4.37 33.11 25.77
N ALA A 31 5.68 33.26 25.53
CA ALA A 31 6.23 34.40 24.82
C ALA A 31 5.75 34.49 23.37
N ILE A 32 5.75 33.38 22.63
CA ILE A 32 5.21 33.36 21.25
C ILE A 32 3.70 33.65 21.25
N GLY A 33 2.94 33.07 22.19
CA GLY A 33 1.51 33.36 22.36
C GLY A 33 1.21 34.84 22.63
N TYR A 34 2.06 35.53 23.38
CA TYR A 34 1.97 36.98 23.56
C TYR A 34 2.17 37.74 22.24
N TYR A 35 3.23 37.44 21.48
CA TYR A 35 3.50 38.15 20.23
C TYR A 35 2.45 37.85 19.14
N LEU A 36 1.92 36.62 19.08
CA LEU A 36 0.78 36.27 18.21
C LEU A 36 -0.48 37.07 18.59
N ARG A 37 -0.78 37.23 19.88
CA ARG A 37 -1.86 38.11 20.35
C ARG A 37 -1.57 39.57 19.99
N GLN A 38 -0.35 40.05 20.18
CA GLN A 38 0.02 41.43 19.86
C GLN A 38 -0.21 41.73 18.37
N ILE A 39 0.27 40.87 17.47
CA ILE A 39 0.10 41.02 16.01
C ILE A 39 -1.38 40.88 15.60
N ARG A 40 -2.15 40.00 16.26
CA ARG A 40 -3.61 39.89 16.08
C ARG A 40 -4.32 41.18 16.48
N ASP A 41 -4.02 41.69 17.66
CA ASP A 41 -4.73 42.79 18.32
C ASP A 41 -4.35 44.17 17.74
N THR A 42 -3.19 44.29 17.07
CA THR A 42 -2.84 45.46 16.23
C THR A 42 -3.19 45.28 14.74
N GLU A 43 -3.79 44.15 14.35
CA GLU A 43 -4.02 43.73 12.97
C GLU A 43 -2.76 43.70 12.07
N GLY A 44 -1.56 43.57 12.67
CA GLY A 44 -0.28 43.73 11.96
C GLY A 44 -0.03 42.70 10.84
N TYR A 45 -0.68 41.55 10.90
CA TYR A 45 -0.66 40.53 9.84
C TYR A 45 -1.16 41.07 8.48
N LYS A 46 -1.98 42.14 8.48
CA LYS A 46 -2.45 42.80 7.26
C LYS A 46 -1.40 43.66 6.57
N GLU A 47 -0.30 44.03 7.24
CA GLU A 47 0.80 44.78 6.62
C GLU A 47 1.56 43.91 5.60
N ASP A 48 1.68 42.61 5.88
CA ASP A 48 2.24 41.59 4.97
C ASP A 48 1.20 41.02 3.99
N GLY A 49 -0.07 41.43 4.09
CA GLY A 49 -1.15 41.10 3.15
C GLY A 49 -2.08 39.95 3.56
N TYR A 50 -1.95 39.39 4.75
CA TYR A 50 -2.75 38.24 5.20
C TYR A 50 -4.16 38.61 5.65
N GLU A 51 -5.13 37.71 5.42
CA GLU A 51 -6.50 37.84 5.92
C GLU A 51 -6.62 37.53 7.42
N SER A 52 -5.72 36.68 7.97
CA SER A 52 -5.77 36.32 9.39
C SER A 52 -4.43 36.05 10.07
N ILE A 53 -4.41 36.17 11.40
CA ILE A 53 -3.25 35.80 12.25
C ILE A 53 -2.85 34.32 12.10
N TRP A 54 -3.80 33.43 11.79
CA TRP A 54 -3.54 32.00 11.66
C TRP A 54 -2.78 31.67 10.38
N GLU A 55 -3.20 32.28 9.27
CA GLU A 55 -2.57 32.22 7.96
C GLU A 55 -1.15 32.79 8.00
N PHE A 56 -0.98 33.99 8.55
CA PHE A 56 0.33 34.60 8.83
C PHE A 56 1.26 33.68 9.66
N ALA A 57 0.73 33.08 10.74
CA ALA A 57 1.52 32.19 11.59
C ALA A 57 1.88 30.85 10.93
N GLU A 58 1.03 30.37 10.01
CA GLU A 58 1.21 29.14 9.25
C GLU A 58 2.24 29.34 8.13
N GLU A 59 2.15 30.41 7.33
CA GLU A 59 3.12 30.70 6.26
C GLU A 59 4.49 31.18 6.78
N GLN A 60 4.53 32.18 7.67
CA GLN A 60 5.80 32.79 8.08
C GLN A 60 6.62 31.92 9.04
N TYR A 61 5.94 31.03 9.79
CA TYR A 61 6.57 30.27 10.89
C TYR A 61 6.21 28.78 10.94
N GLY A 62 5.34 28.26 10.06
CA GLY A 62 4.90 26.86 10.08
C GLY A 62 3.98 26.52 11.26
N ILE A 63 3.39 27.50 11.93
CA ILE A 63 2.59 27.30 13.16
C ILE A 63 1.10 27.17 12.80
N LYS A 64 0.69 25.92 12.58
CA LYS A 64 -0.71 25.53 12.30
C LYS A 64 -1.74 26.27 13.13
N ARG A 65 -2.87 26.62 12.50
CA ARG A 65 -4.05 27.28 13.13
C ARG A 65 -4.37 26.81 14.56
N SER A 66 -4.43 25.50 14.81
CA SER A 66 -4.76 24.92 16.12
C SER A 66 -3.70 25.18 17.19
N THR A 67 -2.42 25.16 16.81
CA THR A 67 -1.28 25.49 17.69
C THR A 67 -1.21 26.98 17.96
N THR A 68 -1.42 27.82 16.94
CA THR A 68 -1.49 29.28 17.05
C THR A 68 -2.59 29.72 18.03
N SER A 69 -3.83 29.20 17.91
CA SER A 69 -4.88 29.44 18.90
C SER A 69 -4.49 28.96 20.30
N ARG A 70 -3.97 27.74 20.43
CA ARG A 70 -3.61 27.16 21.73
C ARG A 70 -2.53 27.98 22.45
N TRP A 71 -1.52 28.48 21.75
CA TRP A 71 -0.49 29.33 22.36
C TRP A 71 -1.02 30.70 22.80
N MET A 72 -1.96 31.30 22.06
CA MET A 72 -2.65 32.52 22.50
C MET A 72 -3.46 32.29 23.79
N SER A 73 -4.22 31.18 23.87
CA SER A 73 -5.00 30.85 25.09
C SER A 73 -4.11 30.43 26.28
N MET A 74 -3.00 29.71 26.04
CA MET A 74 -2.01 29.43 27.09
C MET A 74 -1.38 30.74 27.61
N ASN A 75 -1.09 31.69 26.72
CA ASN A 75 -0.63 33.01 27.13
C ASN A 75 -1.67 33.73 28.01
N GLU A 76 -2.95 33.71 27.61
CA GLU A 76 -4.04 34.34 28.33
C GLU A 76 -4.23 33.78 29.75
N LYS A 77 -4.16 32.44 29.93
CA LYS A 77 -4.36 31.80 31.25
C LYS A 77 -3.10 31.75 32.14
N PHE A 78 -1.90 31.76 31.55
CA PHE A 78 -0.65 31.46 32.27
C PHE A 78 0.41 32.57 32.27
N SER A 79 0.23 33.65 31.52
CA SER A 79 1.15 34.80 31.61
C SER A 79 0.88 35.69 32.82
N GLU A 80 1.90 36.46 33.19
CA GLU A 80 1.79 37.51 34.20
C GLU A 80 0.70 38.52 33.79
N ASN A 81 -0.28 38.75 34.66
CA ASN A 81 -1.47 39.58 34.41
C ASN A 81 -2.31 39.18 33.17
N GLY A 82 -2.16 37.96 32.65
CA GLY A 82 -2.96 37.43 31.53
C GLY A 82 -2.71 38.07 30.16
N ASN A 83 -1.70 38.94 30.02
CA ASN A 83 -1.23 39.43 28.71
C ASN A 83 0.24 39.91 28.78
N SER A 84 1.15 38.97 29.02
CA SER A 84 2.60 39.23 29.10
C SER A 84 3.39 38.14 28.38
N PRO A 85 4.59 38.41 27.82
CA PRO A 85 5.49 37.35 27.36
C PRO A 85 6.11 36.54 28.53
N ILE A 86 5.90 36.96 29.78
CA ILE A 86 6.43 36.33 30.98
C ILE A 86 5.41 35.32 31.53
N LEU A 87 5.86 34.07 31.73
CA LEU A 87 5.11 33.03 32.45
C LEU A 87 4.97 33.41 33.94
N ALA A 88 3.75 33.41 34.48
CA ALA A 88 3.50 33.82 35.86
C ALA A 88 4.20 32.90 36.88
N GLU A 89 4.62 33.46 38.02
CA GLU A 89 5.47 32.77 39.02
C GLU A 89 4.90 31.41 39.47
N ARG A 90 3.57 31.33 39.68
CA ARG A 90 2.88 30.08 40.06
C ARG A 90 3.08 28.92 39.08
N TYR A 91 3.42 29.21 37.81
CA TYR A 91 3.58 28.23 36.75
C TYR A 91 5.04 27.90 36.38
N VAL A 92 6.03 28.55 36.99
CA VAL A 92 7.45 28.46 36.59
C VAL A 92 8.04 27.04 36.63
N ASN A 93 7.49 26.17 37.48
CA ASN A 93 7.93 24.79 37.65
C ASN A 93 7.18 23.76 36.79
N PHE A 94 6.13 24.17 36.05
CA PHE A 94 5.32 23.26 35.24
C PHE A 94 5.90 23.06 33.83
N GLY A 95 5.99 21.79 33.42
CA GLY A 95 6.36 21.40 32.07
C GLY A 95 5.23 21.65 31.06
N LYS A 96 5.61 21.80 29.78
CA LYS A 96 4.71 22.05 28.64
C LYS A 96 3.40 21.24 28.72
N SER A 97 3.50 19.91 28.84
CA SER A 97 2.34 19.02 28.83
C SER A 97 1.40 19.26 30.01
N GLN A 98 1.92 19.50 31.22
CA GLN A 98 1.08 19.80 32.39
C GLN A 98 0.27 21.09 32.13
N LEU A 99 0.91 22.16 31.64
CA LEU A 99 0.22 23.40 31.27
C LEU A 99 -0.82 23.19 30.15
N GLN A 100 -0.62 22.23 29.24
CA GLN A 100 -1.61 21.92 28.21
C GLN A 100 -2.86 21.23 28.76
N GLU A 101 -2.75 20.35 29.77
CA GLU A 101 -3.92 19.78 30.46
C GLU A 101 -4.64 20.85 31.31
N ILE A 102 -3.86 21.60 32.10
CA ILE A 102 -4.35 22.64 33.04
C ILE A 102 -5.09 23.78 32.32
N LEU A 103 -4.87 23.95 31.01
CA LEU A 103 -5.57 24.94 30.19
C LEU A 103 -7.10 24.77 30.26
N TYR A 104 -7.57 23.52 30.38
CA TYR A 104 -8.98 23.13 30.36
C TYR A 104 -9.57 22.78 31.74
N LEU A 105 -8.85 23.04 32.84
CA LEU A 105 -9.38 22.91 34.20
C LEU A 105 -10.04 24.20 34.69
N ASP A 106 -11.11 24.10 35.46
CA ASP A 106 -11.72 25.22 36.18
C ASP A 106 -10.79 25.78 37.27
N ASP A 107 -10.95 27.06 37.63
CA ASP A 107 -10.07 27.73 38.60
C ASP A 107 -10.14 27.12 40.03
N GLU A 108 -11.20 26.39 40.38
CA GLU A 108 -11.26 25.63 41.64
C GLU A 108 -10.37 24.37 41.57
N LYS A 109 -10.50 23.56 40.51
CA LYS A 109 -9.66 22.37 40.27
C LYS A 109 -8.18 22.71 40.04
N LEU A 110 -7.91 23.93 39.58
CA LEU A 110 -6.56 24.47 39.39
C LEU A 110 -5.77 24.57 40.69
N GLU A 111 -6.40 24.80 41.84
CA GLU A 111 -5.70 24.90 43.14
C GLU A 111 -5.19 23.53 43.66
N GLU A 112 -5.75 22.42 43.18
CA GLU A 112 -5.36 21.06 43.58
C GLU A 112 -4.09 20.56 42.84
N VAL A 113 -3.70 21.21 41.73
CA VAL A 113 -2.67 20.71 40.81
C VAL A 113 -1.27 21.23 41.19
N THR A 114 -0.35 20.32 41.53
CA THR A 114 1.05 20.65 41.88
C THR A 114 2.05 20.34 40.75
N PRO A 115 3.23 20.99 40.70
CA PRO A 115 4.26 20.72 39.69
C PRO A 115 4.78 19.28 39.65
N GLU A 116 4.68 18.56 40.77
CA GLU A 116 5.13 17.17 40.94
C GLU A 116 4.17 16.16 40.32
N MET A 117 2.91 16.54 40.07
CA MET A 117 1.88 15.65 39.54
C MET A 117 2.16 15.26 38.08
N THR A 118 1.97 13.98 37.78
CA THR A 118 2.05 13.48 36.40
C THR A 118 0.86 13.97 35.58
N VAL A 119 1.04 13.99 34.26
CA VAL A 119 -0.05 14.27 33.28
C VAL A 119 -1.25 13.34 33.47
N LYS A 120 -1.04 12.11 33.98
CA LYS A 120 -2.13 11.16 34.28
C LYS A 120 -2.96 11.61 35.49
N GLU A 121 -2.31 12.00 36.59
CA GLU A 121 -3.01 12.45 37.80
C GLU A 121 -3.75 13.78 37.59
N ILE A 122 -3.21 14.67 36.74
CA ILE A 122 -3.91 15.91 36.33
C ILE A 122 -5.16 15.61 35.49
N ARG A 123 -5.14 14.55 34.67
CA ARG A 123 -6.33 14.05 33.95
C ARG A 123 -7.34 13.36 34.86
N GLU A 124 -6.90 12.76 35.96
CA GLU A 124 -7.79 12.18 36.97
C GLU A 124 -8.54 13.27 37.76
N ILE A 125 -7.93 14.44 38.01
CA ILE A 125 -8.62 15.63 38.53
C ILE A 125 -9.66 16.17 37.52
N LYS A 126 -9.44 16.02 36.21
CA LYS A 126 -10.38 16.46 35.16
C LYS A 126 -11.75 15.76 35.30
N GLN A 127 -11.78 14.48 35.66
CA GLN A 127 -13.01 13.69 35.79
C GLN A 127 -13.91 14.17 36.95
N PRO A 128 -15.25 14.13 36.82
CA PRO A 128 -16.17 14.39 37.92
C PRO A 128 -16.30 13.16 38.84
N GLU A 129 -16.64 13.37 40.12
CA GLU A 129 -16.77 12.27 41.10
C GLU A 129 -18.01 11.37 40.89
N SER A 130 -18.93 11.74 40.00
CA SER A 130 -20.15 10.97 39.67
C SER A 130 -19.85 9.55 39.18
N ASP A 131 -18.73 9.37 38.47
CA ASP A 131 -18.56 8.22 37.59
C ASP A 131 -17.96 7.00 38.31
N LYS A 132 -17.38 7.22 39.51
CA LYS A 132 -16.74 6.21 40.37
C LYS A 132 -17.70 5.15 40.95
N ALA A 133 -19.00 5.23 40.63
CA ALA A 133 -20.04 4.36 41.18
C ALA A 133 -20.68 3.40 40.15
N ASN A 134 -20.47 3.60 38.84
CA ASN A 134 -21.28 2.95 37.80
C ASN A 134 -20.68 1.69 37.15
N GLU A 135 -19.45 1.27 37.47
CA GLU A 135 -18.87 0.01 36.97
C GLU A 135 -19.58 -1.27 37.49
N PHE A 136 -20.59 -1.14 38.37
CA PHE A 136 -21.34 -2.25 38.97
C PHE A 136 -22.86 -2.18 38.75
N LYS A 137 -23.30 -2.05 37.48
CA LYS A 137 -24.52 -2.71 36.97
C LYS A 137 -24.63 -2.69 35.44
N GLU A 138 -25.24 -3.75 34.93
CA GLU A 138 -25.44 -4.01 33.50
C GLU A 138 -26.83 -3.54 33.02
N THR A 139 -26.98 -3.41 31.69
CA THR A 139 -28.23 -3.50 30.90
C THR A 139 -29.32 -2.41 30.95
N GLU A 140 -29.97 -2.24 29.78
CA GLU A 140 -31.24 -1.57 29.44
C GLU A 140 -31.33 -0.02 29.50
N GLY A 141 -31.84 0.59 28.41
CA GLY A 141 -32.45 1.94 28.40
C GLY A 141 -31.91 2.93 27.35
N LEU A 142 -32.72 3.26 26.35
CA LEU A 142 -32.45 4.30 25.32
C LEU A 142 -32.77 5.73 25.82
N SER A 143 -32.16 6.73 25.17
CA SER A 143 -32.56 8.17 25.10
C SER A 143 -32.44 9.00 26.40
N GLU A 144 -32.30 10.34 26.39
CA GLU A 144 -32.51 11.36 25.34
C GLU A 144 -31.29 12.31 25.13
N GLU A 145 -31.43 13.26 24.20
CA GLU A 145 -30.38 14.12 23.61
C GLU A 145 -29.98 15.35 24.47
N SER A 146 -28.76 15.88 24.27
CA SER A 146 -28.54 17.35 24.13
C SER A 146 -27.13 17.77 23.65
N ASN A 147 -26.99 17.94 22.32
CA ASN A 147 -26.08 18.84 21.56
C ASN A 147 -24.54 18.87 21.87
N PRO A 148 -23.64 18.66 20.88
CA PRO A 148 -22.22 18.39 21.14
C PRO A 148 -21.30 19.63 21.17
N LYS A 149 -20.30 19.60 22.06
CA LYS A 149 -19.00 20.28 21.89
C LYS A 149 -17.86 19.55 22.58
N ASP A 150 -16.71 19.55 21.90
CA ASP A 150 -15.37 19.37 22.47
C ASP A 150 -15.11 18.04 23.21
N THR A 151 -15.59 16.93 22.67
CA THR A 151 -15.12 15.59 23.06
C THR A 151 -13.63 15.43 22.71
N GLU A 152 -12.84 14.92 23.67
CA GLU A 152 -11.39 14.75 23.53
C GLU A 152 -11.08 13.54 22.64
N HIS A 153 -10.78 13.77 21.35
CA HIS A 153 -10.58 12.76 20.30
C HIS A 153 -9.43 11.76 20.61
N ALA A 154 -9.73 10.75 21.43
CA ALA A 154 -8.89 9.59 21.64
C ALA A 154 -9.10 8.61 20.48
N LEU A 155 -8.11 8.52 19.58
CA LEU A 155 -8.21 7.72 18.36
C LEU A 155 -8.48 6.25 18.69
N LYS A 156 -9.60 5.72 18.18
CA LYS A 156 -10.02 4.33 18.38
C LYS A 156 -9.14 3.39 17.55
N ILE A 157 -8.98 2.16 18.02
CA ILE A 157 -8.49 1.05 17.22
C ILE A 157 -9.71 0.40 16.57
N PRO A 158 -9.84 0.39 15.24
CA PRO A 158 -11.06 -0.03 14.59
C PRO A 158 -11.34 -1.52 14.81
N ASP A 159 -12.56 -1.82 15.25
CA ASP A 159 -13.08 -3.18 15.41
C ASP A 159 -13.46 -3.79 14.04
N PRO A 160 -13.97 -5.05 13.96
CA PRO A 160 -14.23 -5.69 12.68
C PRO A 160 -15.28 -4.99 11.81
N GLU A 161 -16.32 -4.39 12.40
CA GLU A 161 -17.41 -3.72 11.66
C GLU A 161 -16.94 -2.34 11.17
N GLU A 162 -16.17 -1.62 11.98
CA GLU A 162 -15.57 -0.34 11.59
C GLU A 162 -14.53 -0.47 10.46
N LYS A 163 -13.85 -1.63 10.37
CA LYS A 163 -12.95 -1.92 9.25
C LYS A 163 -13.69 -2.09 7.93
N GLU A 164 -14.92 -2.58 7.95
CA GLU A 164 -15.74 -2.67 6.74
C GLU A 164 -16.02 -1.26 6.18
N TYR A 165 -16.38 -0.29 7.04
CA TYR A 165 -16.49 1.12 6.64
C TYR A 165 -15.17 1.72 6.15
N LEU A 166 -14.01 1.37 6.74
CA LEU A 166 -12.70 1.80 6.24
C LEU A 166 -12.36 1.20 4.86
N ASP A 167 -12.64 -0.08 4.65
CA ASP A 167 -12.41 -0.77 3.38
C ASP A 167 -13.37 -0.26 2.29
N MET A 168 -14.61 0.09 2.63
CA MET A 168 -15.55 0.77 1.71
C MET A 168 -15.10 2.19 1.36
N ALA A 169 -14.65 2.98 2.34
CA ALA A 169 -14.05 4.30 2.09
C ALA A 169 -12.79 4.19 1.22
N ALA A 170 -11.94 3.19 1.47
CA ALA A 170 -10.75 2.90 0.69
C ALA A 170 -11.09 2.53 -0.76
N ARG A 171 -12.07 1.65 -0.99
CA ARG A 171 -12.57 1.30 -2.33
C ARG A 171 -13.02 2.53 -3.12
N HIS A 172 -13.78 3.43 -2.50
CA HIS A 172 -14.19 4.69 -3.12
C HIS A 172 -12.99 5.58 -3.48
N LEU A 173 -12.04 5.77 -2.56
CA LEU A 173 -10.84 6.57 -2.81
C LEU A 173 -9.92 5.95 -3.88
N ILE A 174 -9.81 4.63 -3.94
CA ILE A 174 -9.09 3.91 -4.99
C ILE A 174 -9.74 4.20 -6.35
N ALA A 175 -11.05 4.06 -6.49
CA ALA A 175 -11.74 4.33 -7.75
C ALA A 175 -11.62 5.81 -8.21
N VAL A 176 -11.72 6.77 -7.28
CA VAL A 176 -11.65 8.21 -7.61
C VAL A 176 -10.22 8.68 -7.91
N TYR A 177 -9.19 8.08 -7.31
CA TYR A 177 -7.80 8.51 -7.44
C TYR A 177 -6.86 7.43 -7.99
N HIS A 178 -7.39 6.43 -8.73
CA HIS A 178 -6.68 5.24 -9.21
C HIS A 178 -5.32 5.58 -9.84
N ASP A 179 -5.32 6.37 -10.91
CA ASP A 179 -4.11 6.68 -11.69
C ASP A 179 -3.06 7.40 -10.83
N TRP A 180 -3.50 8.29 -9.93
CA TRP A 180 -2.61 8.98 -8.99
C TRP A 180 -2.04 8.02 -7.94
N MET A 181 -2.80 7.04 -7.45
CA MET A 181 -2.25 6.01 -6.56
C MET A 181 -1.28 5.08 -7.29
N LEU A 182 -1.52 4.79 -8.57
CA LEU A 182 -0.70 3.92 -9.42
C LEU A 182 0.66 4.56 -9.78
N GLU A 183 0.68 5.86 -10.13
CA GLU A 183 1.89 6.65 -10.48
C GLU A 183 3.08 6.43 -9.54
N ASP A 184 2.83 6.39 -8.23
CA ASP A 184 3.80 6.04 -7.20
C ASP A 184 3.19 5.06 -6.20
N PHE A 185 2.73 3.93 -6.74
CA PHE A 185 2.19 2.80 -5.97
C PHE A 185 3.09 2.40 -4.79
N ALA A 186 4.41 2.55 -4.94
CA ALA A 186 5.39 2.22 -3.92
C ALA A 186 5.28 3.12 -2.68
N ASN A 187 5.14 4.45 -2.83
CA ASN A 187 5.04 5.38 -1.70
C ASN A 187 3.58 5.65 -1.28
N ARG A 188 2.62 5.60 -2.21
CA ARG A 188 1.21 5.93 -1.99
C ARG A 188 0.41 4.75 -1.44
N VAL A 189 0.70 3.51 -1.84
CA VAL A 189 -0.06 2.31 -1.41
C VAL A 189 0.78 1.31 -0.61
N LEU A 190 1.98 0.93 -1.07
CA LEU A 190 2.75 -0.14 -0.42
C LEU A 190 3.45 0.28 0.89
N GLN A 191 3.99 1.49 0.96
CA GLN A 191 4.73 1.98 2.13
C GLN A 191 3.81 2.68 3.13
N VAL A 192 3.07 1.92 3.96
CA VAL A 192 2.12 2.44 4.99
C VAL A 192 2.74 3.41 6.03
N LYS A 193 4.07 3.61 6.05
CA LYS A 193 4.75 4.66 6.82
C LYS A 193 4.85 6.01 6.09
N LYS A 194 4.63 6.04 4.79
CA LYS A 194 4.59 7.22 3.91
C LYS A 194 3.18 7.51 3.39
N SER A 195 2.42 6.46 3.03
CA SER A 195 1.05 6.57 2.52
C SER A 195 0.17 7.55 3.32
N PRO A 196 0.16 7.57 4.67
CA PRO A 196 -0.59 8.59 5.43
C PRO A 196 -0.23 10.04 5.09
N GLY A 197 1.03 10.34 4.78
CA GLY A 197 1.48 11.68 4.39
C GLY A 197 1.09 12.02 2.95
N GLU A 198 1.37 11.12 2.00
CA GLU A 198 1.02 11.28 0.57
C GLU A 198 -0.50 11.45 0.37
N LEU A 199 -1.29 10.58 1.02
CA LEU A 199 -2.76 10.63 0.99
C LEU A 199 -3.27 11.94 1.59
N LYS A 200 -2.71 12.38 2.72
CA LYS A 200 -3.10 13.63 3.37
C LYS A 200 -2.75 14.87 2.55
N GLU A 201 -1.58 14.91 1.91
CA GLU A 201 -1.18 16.03 1.05
C GLU A 201 -2.08 16.12 -0.19
N LYS A 202 -2.42 14.98 -0.80
CA LYS A 202 -3.32 14.91 -1.96
C LYS A 202 -4.78 15.22 -1.63
N LEU A 203 -5.31 14.60 -0.57
CA LEU A 203 -6.75 14.62 -0.24
C LEU A 203 -7.13 15.79 0.69
N GLY A 204 -6.18 16.43 1.38
CA GLY A 204 -6.46 17.47 2.39
C GLY A 204 -7.16 18.75 1.91
N MET A 205 -7.36 18.90 0.59
CA MET A 205 -8.24 19.91 -0.01
C MET A 205 -9.72 19.56 0.17
N ASP A 206 -10.10 18.30 -0.10
CA ASP A 206 -11.47 17.79 -0.03
C ASP A 206 -11.65 17.02 1.28
N ARG A 207 -12.33 17.62 2.26
CA ARG A 207 -12.32 17.13 3.64
C ARG A 207 -13.37 16.08 3.97
N THR A 208 -14.27 15.75 3.05
CA THR A 208 -15.39 14.83 3.28
C THR A 208 -15.69 14.02 2.02
N PHE A 209 -15.55 12.70 2.11
CA PHE A 209 -15.89 11.76 1.03
C PHE A 209 -17.10 10.91 1.43
N HIS A 210 -18.08 10.79 0.54
CA HIS A 210 -19.29 10.01 0.76
C HIS A 210 -19.22 8.70 -0.06
N PHE A 211 -19.63 7.58 0.54
CA PHE A 211 -19.59 6.27 -0.10
C PHE A 211 -20.85 5.45 0.22
N SER A 212 -21.31 4.67 -0.76
CA SER A 212 -22.52 3.87 -0.66
C SER A 212 -22.36 2.71 0.32
N VAL A 213 -23.38 2.46 1.14
CA VAL A 213 -23.48 1.29 2.03
C VAL A 213 -24.89 0.71 1.97
N ASP A 214 -25.06 -0.55 2.37
CA ASP A 214 -26.34 -1.29 2.33
C ASP A 214 -27.56 -0.57 2.95
N LYS A 215 -27.30 0.41 3.84
CA LYS A 215 -28.32 1.19 4.55
C LYS A 215 -28.15 2.71 4.40
N GLY A 216 -27.58 3.18 3.29
CA GLY A 216 -27.56 4.62 2.96
C GLY A 216 -26.24 5.09 2.35
N ALA A 217 -25.81 6.28 2.77
CA ALA A 217 -24.54 6.88 2.35
C ALA A 217 -23.72 7.19 3.60
N ALA A 218 -22.66 6.40 3.82
CA ALA A 218 -21.67 6.66 4.84
C ALA A 218 -20.72 7.77 4.38
N HIS A 219 -19.98 8.38 5.30
CA HIS A 219 -18.95 9.34 4.93
C HIS A 219 -17.72 9.30 5.84
N ILE A 220 -16.58 9.70 5.26
CA ILE A 220 -15.30 9.84 5.95
C ILE A 220 -14.86 11.29 5.90
N ASN A 221 -14.58 11.87 7.06
CA ASN A 221 -13.97 13.19 7.18
C ASN A 221 -12.45 13.05 7.37
N LEU A 222 -11.69 13.76 6.54
CA LEU A 222 -10.22 13.76 6.57
C LEU A 222 -9.74 15.01 7.31
N PHE A 223 -9.35 14.83 8.56
CA PHE A 223 -8.76 15.88 9.38
C PHE A 223 -7.24 15.86 9.30
N ASP A 224 -6.65 16.92 9.84
CA ASP A 224 -5.21 17.13 9.79
C ASP A 224 -4.45 16.02 10.56
N ASP A 225 -4.88 15.70 11.78
CA ASP A 225 -4.14 14.78 12.66
C ASP A 225 -4.85 13.41 12.83
N TYR A 226 -6.00 13.19 12.18
CA TYR A 226 -6.83 11.98 12.26
C TYR A 226 -7.82 11.88 11.08
N ILE A 227 -8.51 10.76 10.95
CA ILE A 227 -9.69 10.57 10.11
C ILE A 227 -10.92 10.26 10.97
N GLN A 228 -12.12 10.47 10.47
CA GLN A 228 -13.37 10.25 11.21
C GLN A 228 -14.43 9.59 10.34
N LEU A 229 -15.09 8.54 10.84
CA LEU A 229 -16.12 7.79 10.12
C LEU A 229 -17.53 8.10 10.63
N TRP A 230 -18.47 8.09 9.68
CA TRP A 230 -19.91 8.23 9.89
C TRP A 230 -20.63 7.14 9.09
N ASP A 231 -21.64 6.51 9.70
CA ASP A 231 -22.34 5.37 9.12
C ASP A 231 -23.38 5.76 8.06
N GLY A 232 -24.08 4.77 7.49
CA GLY A 232 -25.14 4.99 6.49
C GLY A 232 -26.35 5.80 6.99
N GLN A 233 -26.54 5.91 8.31
CA GLN A 233 -27.58 6.70 8.97
C GLN A 233 -27.08 8.09 9.41
N SER A 234 -25.82 8.42 9.12
CA SER A 234 -25.12 9.62 9.59
C SER A 234 -24.97 9.69 11.12
N GLU A 235 -24.81 8.54 11.77
CA GLU A 235 -24.30 8.46 13.14
C GLU A 235 -22.77 8.46 13.14
N TYR A 236 -22.16 9.11 14.14
CA TYR A 236 -20.70 9.14 14.32
C TYR A 236 -20.22 7.77 14.80
N VAL A 237 -19.26 7.18 14.09
CA VAL A 237 -18.71 5.85 14.40
C VAL A 237 -17.45 5.97 15.25
N GLY A 238 -16.51 6.83 14.83
CA GLY A 238 -15.24 7.02 15.55
C GLY A 238 -14.24 7.93 14.83
N ASP A 239 -13.19 8.30 15.56
CA ASP A 239 -11.98 8.93 15.03
C ASP A 239 -10.81 7.93 15.06
N TYR A 240 -9.97 7.89 14.02
CA TYR A 240 -8.90 6.92 13.85
C TYR A 240 -7.62 7.57 13.29
N ASP A 241 -6.48 6.91 13.48
CA ASP A 241 -5.21 7.32 12.84
C ASP A 241 -5.26 7.09 11.31
N TRP A 242 -4.67 8.00 10.54
CA TRP A 242 -4.52 7.89 9.07
C TRP A 242 -3.87 6.57 8.62
N PHE A 243 -3.06 5.93 9.48
CA PHE A 243 -2.53 4.59 9.28
C PHE A 243 -3.62 3.55 8.94
N TYR A 244 -4.81 3.65 9.53
CA TYR A 244 -5.89 2.69 9.29
C TYR A 244 -6.50 2.85 7.89
N LEU A 245 -6.66 4.08 7.40
CA LEU A 245 -7.09 4.34 6.02
C LEU A 245 -6.03 3.89 5.01
N ALA A 246 -4.76 4.16 5.29
CA ALA A 246 -3.65 3.71 4.44
C ALA A 246 -3.55 2.17 4.38
N ALA A 247 -3.81 1.47 5.50
CA ALA A 247 -3.87 0.02 5.55
C ALA A 247 -5.09 -0.56 4.79
N ALA A 248 -6.26 0.07 4.92
CA ALA A 248 -7.45 -0.28 4.15
C ALA A 248 -7.22 -0.11 2.64
N ILE A 249 -6.63 1.01 2.21
CA ILE A 249 -6.22 1.25 0.81
C ILE A 249 -5.21 0.20 0.33
N GLN A 250 -4.21 -0.18 1.15
CA GLN A 250 -3.27 -1.23 0.79
C GLN A 250 -3.94 -2.60 0.61
N ASN A 251 -4.84 -2.97 1.52
CA ASN A 251 -5.57 -4.24 1.46
C ASN A 251 -6.52 -4.28 0.26
N MET A 252 -7.32 -3.23 0.10
CA MET A 252 -8.34 -3.14 -0.94
C MET A 252 -7.77 -2.92 -2.33
N TRP A 253 -6.55 -2.39 -2.50
CA TRP A 253 -5.94 -2.22 -3.82
C TRP A 253 -5.91 -3.52 -4.63
N ASN A 254 -5.41 -4.60 -4.02
CA ASN A 254 -5.34 -5.90 -4.69
C ASN A 254 -6.74 -6.50 -4.90
N VAL A 255 -7.71 -6.17 -4.03
CA VAL A 255 -9.09 -6.66 -4.15
C VAL A 255 -9.80 -5.95 -5.31
N VAL A 256 -9.72 -4.63 -5.39
CA VAL A 256 -10.24 -3.82 -6.50
C VAL A 256 -9.56 -4.21 -7.82
N ALA A 257 -8.23 -4.32 -7.87
CA ALA A 257 -7.53 -4.75 -9.08
C ALA A 257 -7.88 -6.19 -9.51
N MET A 258 -8.20 -7.09 -8.57
CA MET A 258 -8.73 -8.43 -8.88
C MET A 258 -10.20 -8.40 -9.30
N GLU A 259 -11.01 -7.47 -8.78
CA GLU A 259 -12.40 -7.27 -9.19
C GLU A 259 -12.48 -6.63 -10.59
N GLU A 260 -11.64 -5.64 -10.90
CA GLU A 260 -11.44 -5.10 -12.25
C GLU A 260 -10.94 -6.19 -13.21
N SER A 261 -9.99 -7.02 -12.79
CA SER A 261 -9.51 -8.17 -13.57
C SER A 261 -10.56 -9.28 -13.72
N ARG A 262 -11.60 -9.32 -12.87
CA ARG A 262 -12.78 -10.18 -13.04
C ARG A 262 -13.80 -9.53 -13.96
N VAL A 263 -14.12 -8.25 -13.81
CA VAL A 263 -14.98 -7.49 -14.74
C VAL A 263 -14.38 -7.41 -16.17
N ALA A 264 -13.07 -7.70 -16.32
CA ALA A 264 -12.37 -7.84 -17.60
C ALA A 264 -11.99 -9.30 -17.96
N GLY A 265 -12.55 -10.31 -17.29
CA GLY A 265 -12.18 -11.73 -17.47
C GLY A 265 -13.34 -12.72 -17.32
N GLU A 266 -14.26 -12.44 -16.40
CA GLU A 266 -15.69 -12.55 -16.67
C GLU A 266 -16.00 -11.48 -17.73
N GLU A 267 -16.33 -11.89 -18.97
CA GLU A 267 -17.11 -10.99 -19.82
C GLU A 267 -18.40 -10.65 -19.08
N PRO A 268 -18.90 -9.40 -19.14
CA PRO A 268 -19.97 -8.97 -18.27
C PRO A 268 -21.20 -9.86 -18.45
N VAL A 269 -21.67 -10.46 -17.34
CA VAL A 269 -23.06 -10.88 -17.24
C VAL A 269 -23.89 -9.60 -17.22
N GLN A 270 -24.19 -9.11 -18.42
CA GLN A 270 -25.07 -7.98 -18.61
C GLN A 270 -26.44 -8.35 -18.06
N ASP A 271 -27.10 -7.39 -17.41
CA ASP A 271 -28.54 -7.45 -17.27
C ASP A 271 -29.10 -7.26 -18.69
N ASN A 272 -29.58 -8.35 -19.30
CA ASN A 272 -29.80 -8.44 -20.75
C ASN A 272 -31.06 -7.68 -21.21
N HIS A 273 -30.97 -6.35 -21.18
CA HIS A 273 -31.98 -5.44 -21.73
C HIS A 273 -31.43 -4.47 -22.78
N GLU A 274 -30.11 -4.39 -22.99
CA GLU A 274 -29.52 -3.67 -24.13
C GLU A 274 -28.84 -4.62 -25.13
N ASN A 275 -28.07 -5.61 -24.69
CA ASN A 275 -27.37 -6.52 -25.63
C ASN A 275 -28.25 -7.62 -26.25
N ASP A 276 -29.34 -8.05 -25.61
CA ASP A 276 -30.35 -8.90 -26.28
C ASP A 276 -30.94 -8.14 -27.49
N ALA A 277 -31.31 -6.87 -27.31
CA ALA A 277 -31.82 -6.01 -28.38
C ALA A 277 -30.76 -5.73 -29.46
N LEU A 278 -29.49 -5.57 -29.09
CA LEU A 278 -28.42 -5.31 -30.04
C LEU A 278 -28.04 -6.55 -30.87
N LEU A 279 -28.04 -7.76 -30.27
CA LEU A 279 -27.91 -9.01 -31.03
C LEU A 279 -29.11 -9.25 -31.96
N GLU A 280 -30.33 -9.07 -31.44
CA GLU A 280 -31.57 -9.18 -32.23
C GLU A 280 -31.57 -8.19 -33.42
N SER A 281 -31.00 -7.00 -33.27
CA SER A 281 -30.81 -6.03 -34.36
C SER A 281 -29.81 -6.46 -35.45
N LYS A 282 -28.79 -7.28 -35.14
CA LYS A 282 -27.80 -7.72 -36.14
C LYS A 282 -28.31 -8.86 -37.02
N ASP A 283 -29.14 -9.74 -36.47
CA ASP A 283 -29.83 -10.81 -37.22
C ASP A 283 -31.11 -10.29 -37.93
N THR A 284 -31.54 -9.06 -37.67
CA THR A 284 -32.68 -8.42 -38.35
C THR A 284 -32.40 -8.21 -39.84
N LEU A 285 -33.40 -8.43 -40.69
CA LEU A 285 -33.29 -8.26 -42.14
C LEU A 285 -33.23 -6.78 -42.57
N ILE A 286 -32.53 -6.49 -43.67
CA ILE A 286 -32.56 -5.15 -44.32
C ILE A 286 -33.95 -4.72 -44.82
N ASP A 287 -34.94 -5.61 -44.74
CA ASP A 287 -36.36 -5.37 -44.98
C ASP A 287 -37.00 -4.42 -43.93
N GLU A 288 -36.38 -4.22 -42.75
CA GLU A 288 -36.88 -3.34 -41.68
C GLU A 288 -36.30 -1.91 -41.72
N LEU A 289 -35.33 -1.63 -42.61
CA LEU A 289 -34.86 -0.28 -42.90
C LEU A 289 -35.74 0.34 -44.00
N ASP A 290 -36.17 1.61 -43.84
CA ASP A 290 -37.08 2.33 -44.76
C ASP A 290 -36.41 2.77 -46.10
N LEU A 291 -35.42 1.99 -46.56
CA LEU A 291 -34.61 2.23 -47.76
C LEU A 291 -35.47 2.28 -49.04
N SER A 292 -35.13 3.18 -49.98
CA SER A 292 -35.80 3.18 -51.27
C SER A 292 -35.67 1.85 -52.01
N VAL A 293 -36.71 1.53 -52.77
CA VAL A 293 -36.79 0.33 -53.64
C VAL A 293 -35.58 0.18 -54.56
N ARG A 294 -34.86 1.27 -54.90
CA ARG A 294 -33.59 1.18 -55.64
C ARG A 294 -32.48 0.59 -54.78
N THR A 295 -32.24 1.17 -53.60
CA THR A 295 -31.11 0.88 -52.71
C THR A 295 -31.24 -0.51 -52.09
N TYR A 296 -32.43 -0.87 -51.61
CA TYR A 296 -32.78 -2.24 -51.21
C TYR A 296 -32.45 -3.27 -52.31
N ASN A 297 -32.86 -3.01 -53.56
CA ASN A 297 -32.59 -3.91 -54.70
C ASN A 297 -31.12 -3.91 -55.17
N ILE A 298 -30.25 -3.08 -54.61
CA ILE A 298 -28.80 -3.12 -54.85
C ILE A 298 -28.15 -4.01 -53.78
N LEU A 299 -28.45 -3.79 -52.50
CA LEU A 299 -27.97 -4.61 -51.37
C LEU A 299 -28.37 -6.09 -51.52
N LYS A 300 -29.66 -6.37 -51.78
CA LYS A 300 -30.18 -7.73 -52.01
C LYS A 300 -29.62 -8.43 -53.26
N ARG A 301 -28.86 -7.71 -54.12
CA ARG A 301 -28.11 -8.28 -55.26
C ARG A 301 -26.61 -8.40 -55.02
N ALA A 302 -26.07 -7.68 -54.04
CA ALA A 302 -24.73 -7.90 -53.51
C ALA A 302 -24.68 -9.14 -52.61
N GLY A 303 -25.83 -9.57 -52.07
CA GLY A 303 -25.93 -10.64 -51.09
C GLY A 303 -25.83 -10.13 -49.66
N VAL A 304 -26.22 -8.87 -49.42
CA VAL A 304 -26.42 -8.29 -48.09
C VAL A 304 -27.89 -8.47 -47.74
N ASP A 305 -28.14 -9.30 -46.72
CA ASP A 305 -29.47 -9.74 -46.32
C ASP A 305 -29.86 -9.25 -44.91
N THR A 306 -28.91 -9.06 -43.99
CA THR A 306 -29.16 -8.53 -42.63
C THR A 306 -28.59 -7.13 -42.39
N ILE A 307 -29.11 -6.45 -41.36
CA ILE A 307 -28.62 -5.15 -40.89
C ILE A 307 -27.21 -5.28 -40.31
N GLY A 308 -26.89 -6.39 -39.64
CA GLY A 308 -25.54 -6.68 -39.16
C GLY A 308 -24.51 -6.81 -40.30
N GLU A 309 -24.85 -7.51 -41.38
CA GLU A 309 -24.02 -7.59 -42.59
C GLU A 309 -23.81 -6.20 -43.23
N LEU A 310 -24.85 -5.37 -43.26
CA LEU A 310 -24.78 -4.01 -43.80
C LEU A 310 -23.90 -3.08 -42.94
N GLN A 311 -23.97 -3.20 -41.61
CA GLN A 311 -23.18 -2.41 -40.66
C GLN A 311 -21.68 -2.76 -40.71
N ASP A 312 -21.34 -4.03 -40.95
CA ASP A 312 -19.96 -4.49 -40.98
C ASP A 312 -19.25 -4.26 -42.35
N MET A 313 -19.94 -3.68 -43.34
CA MET A 313 -19.35 -3.26 -44.63
C MET A 313 -18.81 -1.82 -44.61
N SER A 314 -17.63 -1.59 -45.18
CA SER A 314 -17.06 -0.23 -45.31
C SER A 314 -17.59 0.54 -46.54
N ASP A 315 -17.50 1.87 -46.51
CA ASP A 315 -17.80 2.75 -47.65
C ASP A 315 -17.14 2.27 -48.95
N GLU A 316 -15.87 1.86 -48.89
CA GLU A 316 -15.10 1.39 -50.04
C GLU A 316 -15.67 0.09 -50.62
N GLN A 317 -16.21 -0.78 -49.77
CA GLN A 317 -16.86 -2.03 -50.19
C GLN A 317 -18.24 -1.76 -50.79
N LEU A 318 -19.03 -0.87 -50.17
CA LEU A 318 -20.35 -0.44 -50.66
C LEU A 318 -20.23 0.28 -52.03
N ILE A 319 -19.23 1.14 -52.21
CA ILE A 319 -18.96 1.85 -53.48
C ILE A 319 -18.58 0.90 -54.63
N VAL A 320 -18.03 -0.27 -54.33
CA VAL A 320 -17.71 -1.32 -55.33
C VAL A 320 -18.96 -2.09 -55.79
N ILE A 321 -20.08 -2.02 -55.07
CA ILE A 321 -21.33 -2.68 -55.48
C ILE A 321 -21.84 -2.07 -56.79
N ARG A 322 -22.17 -2.93 -57.77
CA ARG A 322 -22.63 -2.46 -59.08
C ARG A 322 -23.97 -1.73 -58.96
N ASP A 323 -24.09 -0.62 -59.68
CA ASP A 323 -25.25 0.28 -59.69
C ASP A 323 -25.46 1.10 -58.39
N MET A 324 -24.57 0.98 -57.40
CA MET A 324 -24.52 1.87 -56.23
C MET A 324 -24.26 3.33 -56.67
N SER A 325 -24.78 4.30 -55.91
CA SER A 325 -24.56 5.73 -56.15
C SER A 325 -24.46 6.46 -54.83
N ARG A 326 -23.82 7.64 -54.77
CA ARG A 326 -23.66 8.40 -53.52
C ARG A 326 -24.98 8.56 -52.78
N LYS A 327 -26.04 9.00 -53.47
CA LYS A 327 -27.40 9.10 -52.90
C LYS A 327 -27.97 7.81 -52.27
N CYS A 328 -27.51 6.64 -52.70
CA CYS A 328 -27.91 5.35 -52.13
C CYS A 328 -27.04 4.97 -50.92
N LEU A 329 -25.82 5.51 -50.81
CA LEU A 329 -24.91 5.34 -49.67
C LEU A 329 -25.23 6.37 -48.58
N ASP A 330 -25.49 7.62 -48.97
CA ASP A 330 -26.06 8.68 -48.11
C ASP A 330 -27.36 8.16 -47.45
N GLU A 331 -28.24 7.52 -48.22
CA GLU A 331 -29.50 6.89 -47.77
C GLU A 331 -29.29 5.66 -46.86
N ILE A 332 -28.23 4.86 -47.08
CA ILE A 332 -27.88 3.75 -46.18
C ILE A 332 -27.46 4.29 -44.81
N HIS A 333 -26.55 5.28 -44.77
CA HIS A 333 -26.09 5.87 -43.52
C HIS A 333 -27.21 6.59 -42.77
N GLU A 334 -28.07 7.35 -43.46
CA GLU A 334 -29.18 8.06 -42.81
C GLU A 334 -30.19 7.08 -42.17
N GLU A 335 -30.60 6.02 -42.86
CA GLU A 335 -31.54 5.04 -42.31
C GLU A 335 -30.89 4.12 -41.25
N LEU A 336 -29.61 3.75 -41.40
CA LEU A 336 -28.89 2.95 -40.41
C LEU A 336 -28.67 3.73 -39.11
N ASN A 337 -28.23 4.99 -39.19
CA ASN A 337 -28.08 5.85 -38.01
C ASN A 337 -29.43 6.13 -37.34
N ARG A 338 -30.50 6.32 -38.11
CA ARG A 338 -31.87 6.50 -37.58
C ARG A 338 -32.38 5.25 -36.87
N TYR A 339 -32.10 4.06 -37.41
CA TYR A 339 -32.45 2.77 -36.80
C TYR A 339 -31.65 2.50 -35.51
N LEU A 340 -30.37 2.86 -35.49
CA LEU A 340 -29.48 2.73 -34.33
C LEU A 340 -29.60 3.88 -33.30
N GLY A 341 -30.42 4.89 -33.56
CA GLY A 341 -30.65 6.03 -32.65
C GLY A 341 -29.48 7.03 -32.54
N ILE A 342 -28.60 7.09 -33.54
CA ILE A 342 -27.39 7.93 -33.54
C ILE A 342 -27.69 9.28 -34.20
N ASP A 343 -27.78 10.34 -33.40
CA ASP A 343 -28.10 11.71 -33.85
C ASP A 343 -26.79 12.45 -34.26
N GLU A 344 -26.58 12.69 -35.56
CA GLU A 344 -25.29 13.21 -36.07
C GLU A 344 -25.05 14.70 -35.77
N GLY A 345 -23.94 14.98 -35.08
CA GLY A 345 -23.47 16.34 -34.78
C GLY A 345 -22.07 16.64 -35.32
N ASP A 346 -22.00 17.66 -36.18
CA ASP A 346 -20.80 18.38 -36.67
C ASP A 346 -19.86 17.65 -37.66
N SER A 347 -20.16 17.82 -38.95
CA SER A 347 -19.35 17.35 -40.07
C SER A 347 -18.44 18.44 -40.67
N ASP A 348 -17.12 18.41 -40.45
CA ASP A 348 -16.15 18.74 -41.52
C ASP A 348 -14.68 18.33 -41.22
N LYS A 349 -14.03 17.71 -42.22
CA LYS A 349 -12.58 17.67 -42.57
C LYS A 349 -12.16 16.36 -43.26
N ARG A 350 -12.31 16.30 -44.59
CA ARG A 350 -11.59 15.35 -45.48
C ARG A 350 -10.94 16.10 -46.67
N VAL A 351 -9.67 16.49 -46.54
CA VAL A 351 -8.69 16.87 -47.60
C VAL A 351 -7.32 17.06 -46.90
N ASP A 352 -6.15 16.65 -47.41
CA ASP A 352 -5.77 15.95 -48.64
C ASP A 352 -4.58 15.00 -48.38
N ASN A 353 -4.48 13.88 -49.13
CA ASN A 353 -3.26 13.40 -49.84
C ASN A 353 -3.33 11.92 -50.27
N PHE A 354 -3.87 11.67 -51.47
CA PHE A 354 -3.24 10.77 -52.44
C PHE A 354 -2.27 11.65 -53.29
N ILE A 355 -1.29 11.18 -54.08
CA ILE A 355 -0.94 9.87 -54.66
C ILE A 355 0.59 9.68 -54.47
N GLU A 356 1.26 8.54 -54.70
CA GLU A 356 1.59 7.97 -56.01
C GLU A 356 1.92 6.46 -55.92
N ILE A 357 1.60 5.74 -57.00
CA ILE A 357 1.96 4.34 -57.25
C ILE A 357 3.30 4.32 -57.99
N ASN A 358 4.17 3.36 -57.71
CA ASN A 358 5.05 2.78 -58.73
C ASN A 358 5.29 1.29 -58.44
N GLU A 359 4.84 0.46 -59.37
CA GLU A 359 5.42 -0.87 -59.58
C GLU A 359 6.74 -0.68 -60.33
N ASP A 360 7.84 -1.34 -59.93
CA ASP A 360 8.68 -1.95 -60.96
C ASP A 360 9.52 -3.13 -60.50
N SER A 361 9.76 -4.01 -61.46
CA SER A 361 10.21 -5.39 -61.37
C SER A 361 11.73 -5.55 -61.28
N ASN A 362 12.14 -6.77 -60.91
CA ASN A 362 13.29 -7.51 -61.45
C ASN A 362 14.76 -7.15 -61.10
N ALA A 363 15.32 -8.02 -60.25
CA ALA A 363 16.25 -9.09 -60.67
C ALA A 363 17.79 -8.87 -60.69
N LEU A 364 18.45 -10.04 -60.76
CA LEU A 364 19.89 -10.38 -60.82
C LEU A 364 20.58 -10.42 -59.43
N VAL A 365 20.87 -11.58 -58.80
CA VAL A 365 21.38 -12.93 -59.23
C VAL A 365 22.92 -12.96 -59.39
N GLU A 366 23.49 -14.15 -59.16
CA GLU A 366 24.92 -14.54 -59.17
C GLU A 366 25.67 -14.29 -57.82
N GLU A 367 26.41 -15.25 -57.25
CA GLU A 367 26.59 -16.67 -57.62
C GLU A 367 27.05 -17.58 -56.45
N CYS A 368 26.96 -18.90 -56.67
CA CYS A 368 27.84 -20.03 -56.27
C CYS A 368 28.87 -19.89 -55.13
N ALA A 369 29.23 -20.93 -54.36
CA ALA A 369 28.81 -22.34 -54.20
C ALA A 369 29.60 -22.90 -52.95
N THR A 370 29.45 -24.10 -52.37
CA THR A 370 28.75 -25.40 -52.61
C THR A 370 28.57 -26.05 -51.19
N SER A 371 28.04 -27.26 -50.90
CA SER A 371 27.61 -28.46 -51.64
C SER A 371 26.75 -29.38 -50.76
N HIS A 372 25.93 -30.23 -51.41
CA HIS A 372 25.51 -31.62 -51.15
C HIS A 372 25.64 -32.25 -49.73
N THR A 373 24.72 -33.11 -49.28
CA THR A 373 23.78 -34.02 -49.99
C THR A 373 22.32 -33.84 -49.51
N ASP A 374 21.28 -33.83 -50.36
CA ASP A 374 20.66 -34.94 -51.13
C ASP A 374 20.06 -36.06 -50.25
N THR A 375 18.80 -36.54 -50.39
CA THR A 375 17.64 -36.13 -51.24
C THR A 375 16.35 -36.86 -50.80
N LEU A 376 15.19 -36.15 -50.82
CA LEU A 376 13.82 -36.63 -51.19
C LEU A 376 13.20 -37.79 -50.34
N GLU A 377 11.93 -38.21 -50.45
CA GLU A 377 10.82 -37.99 -51.42
C GLU A 377 9.47 -37.63 -50.73
N MET A 378 8.47 -37.23 -51.54
CA MET A 378 7.05 -37.11 -51.17
C MET A 378 6.29 -38.34 -51.68
N GLU A 379 5.16 -38.71 -51.04
CA GLU A 379 3.92 -39.06 -51.77
C GLU A 379 2.69 -39.11 -50.84
N SER A 380 1.50 -39.26 -51.41
CA SER A 380 0.19 -39.15 -50.75
C SER A 380 -0.83 -40.08 -51.40
N GLU A 381 -1.74 -40.74 -50.66
CA GLU A 381 -3.09 -41.06 -51.16
C GLU A 381 -4.10 -41.62 -50.11
N SER A 382 -5.38 -41.32 -50.36
CA SER A 382 -6.67 -41.97 -50.00
C SER A 382 -6.88 -42.91 -48.79
N GLU A 383 -8.06 -42.77 -48.18
CA GLU A 383 -8.69 -43.70 -47.22
C GLU A 383 -9.25 -45.01 -47.84
N PRO A 384 -9.57 -46.00 -46.98
CA PRO A 384 -10.65 -46.98 -47.21
C PRO A 384 -11.73 -46.98 -46.10
N GLU A 385 -13.01 -47.05 -46.47
CA GLU A 385 -14.13 -47.15 -45.50
C GLU A 385 -14.33 -48.57 -44.90
N ASN A 386 -14.93 -48.62 -43.69
CA ASN A 386 -15.87 -49.66 -43.19
C ASN A 386 -15.27 -51.08 -42.86
N ASN A 387 -15.31 -51.63 -41.64
CA ASN A 387 -16.53 -52.01 -40.88
C ASN A 387 -16.21 -52.70 -39.51
N SER A 388 -17.12 -52.55 -38.54
CA SER A 388 -17.40 -53.39 -37.35
C SER A 388 -16.31 -53.79 -36.29
N VAL A 389 -16.46 -53.18 -35.10
CA VAL A 389 -16.48 -53.79 -33.73
C VAL A 389 -15.36 -54.74 -33.26
N ASN A 390 -14.53 -54.25 -32.32
CA ASN A 390 -14.21 -54.78 -30.96
C ASN A 390 -13.24 -53.76 -30.31
N ALA A 391 -13.46 -53.22 -29.10
CA ALA A 391 -13.44 -53.83 -27.77
C ALA A 391 -12.01 -54.17 -27.28
N ASP A 392 -11.56 -53.43 -26.25
CA ASP A 392 -10.32 -53.58 -25.47
C ASP A 392 -8.97 -53.49 -26.21
N GLU A 393 -8.66 -52.33 -26.79
CA GLU A 393 -7.27 -51.86 -26.87
C GLU A 393 -6.98 -51.01 -25.62
N GLN A 394 -6.13 -51.50 -24.72
CA GLN A 394 -5.54 -50.70 -23.66
C GLN A 394 -4.32 -49.96 -24.24
N GLU A 395 -4.31 -48.63 -24.20
CA GLU A 395 -3.12 -47.86 -24.55
C GLU A 395 -1.98 -48.23 -23.59
N GLU A 396 -0.99 -48.98 -24.07
CA GLU A 396 0.21 -49.29 -23.31
C GLU A 396 0.99 -48.00 -23.04
N ARG A 397 0.87 -47.47 -21.83
CA ARG A 397 1.64 -46.30 -21.37
C ARG A 397 3.13 -46.64 -21.36
N PHE A 398 3.85 -46.21 -22.38
CA PHE A 398 5.30 -46.20 -22.38
C PHE A 398 5.84 -45.22 -21.33
N GLU A 399 6.75 -45.69 -20.48
CA GLU A 399 7.37 -44.88 -19.43
C GLU A 399 8.87 -44.70 -19.73
N GLU A 400 9.29 -43.46 -19.96
CA GLU A 400 10.70 -43.09 -20.12
C GLU A 400 11.31 -42.84 -18.74
N ILE A 401 12.16 -43.75 -18.28
CA ILE A 401 12.72 -43.74 -16.92
C ILE A 401 14.09 -43.03 -16.94
N SER A 402 14.17 -41.88 -16.27
CA SER A 402 15.43 -41.19 -15.95
C SER A 402 16.02 -41.68 -14.62
N GLU A 403 17.34 -41.58 -14.46
CA GLU A 403 18.01 -41.78 -13.16
C GLU A 403 18.18 -40.47 -12.35
N LEU A 404 17.84 -39.32 -12.94
CA LEU A 404 17.88 -37.99 -12.30
C LEU A 404 16.64 -37.76 -11.41
N SER A 405 16.76 -36.96 -10.34
CA SER A 405 15.58 -36.50 -9.59
C SER A 405 14.76 -35.46 -10.37
N ASP A 406 13.49 -35.26 -9.98
CA ASP A 406 12.62 -34.24 -10.59
C ASP A 406 13.25 -32.83 -10.47
N LEU A 407 13.94 -32.56 -9.36
CA LEU A 407 14.70 -31.33 -9.14
C LEU A 407 15.93 -31.21 -10.06
N GLU A 408 16.68 -32.30 -10.28
CA GLU A 408 17.83 -32.30 -11.21
C GLU A 408 17.37 -32.11 -12.65
N LEU A 409 16.30 -32.79 -13.07
CA LEU A 409 15.67 -32.64 -14.37
C LEU A 409 15.16 -31.20 -14.58
N ALA A 410 14.48 -30.63 -13.58
CA ALA A 410 13.99 -29.26 -13.63
C ALA A 410 15.12 -28.23 -13.69
N LYS A 411 16.24 -28.46 -12.99
CA LYS A 411 17.46 -27.64 -13.08
C LYS A 411 18.05 -27.69 -14.49
N GLU A 412 18.14 -28.86 -15.12
CA GLU A 412 18.61 -28.99 -16.51
C GLU A 412 17.65 -28.32 -17.52
N MET A 413 16.34 -28.44 -17.31
CA MET A 413 15.32 -27.75 -18.11
C MET A 413 15.42 -26.23 -17.97
N LEU A 414 15.66 -25.72 -16.76
CA LEU A 414 15.84 -24.30 -16.47
C LEU A 414 17.08 -23.74 -17.17
N ASP A 415 18.21 -24.45 -17.14
CA ASP A 415 19.44 -24.03 -17.83
C ASP A 415 19.26 -24.02 -19.36
N LYS A 416 18.62 -25.05 -19.93
CA LYS A 416 18.22 -25.08 -21.35
C LYS A 416 17.29 -23.90 -21.70
N ALA A 417 16.33 -23.59 -20.84
CA ALA A 417 15.39 -22.48 -21.05
C ALA A 417 16.05 -21.10 -20.96
N ASN A 418 17.01 -20.93 -20.03
CA ASN A 418 17.84 -19.72 -19.91
C ASN A 418 18.76 -19.53 -21.12
N GLY A 419 19.35 -20.61 -21.64
CA GLY A 419 20.15 -20.59 -22.87
C GLY A 419 19.34 -20.07 -24.07
N MET A 420 18.16 -20.65 -24.30
CA MET A 420 17.24 -20.18 -25.36
C MET A 420 16.78 -18.74 -25.16
N LEU A 421 16.53 -18.29 -23.92
CA LEU A 421 16.18 -16.90 -23.63
C LEU A 421 17.34 -15.95 -23.98
N ALA A 422 18.57 -16.30 -23.59
CA ALA A 422 19.77 -15.54 -23.90
C ALA A 422 20.06 -15.47 -25.41
N ASP A 423 19.71 -16.50 -26.17
CA ASP A 423 19.78 -16.46 -27.64
C ASP A 423 18.65 -15.64 -28.28
N PHE A 424 17.41 -15.76 -27.81
CA PHE A 424 16.29 -14.97 -28.36
C PHE A 424 16.51 -13.46 -28.16
N ILE A 425 17.05 -13.03 -27.02
CA ILE A 425 17.35 -11.61 -26.72
C ILE A 425 18.45 -11.03 -27.64
N LYS A 426 19.28 -11.86 -28.30
CA LYS A 426 20.27 -11.38 -29.30
C LYS A 426 19.63 -10.98 -30.63
N PHE A 427 18.45 -11.51 -30.96
CA PHE A 427 17.83 -11.37 -32.28
C PHE A 427 16.45 -10.70 -32.25
N TYR A 428 15.79 -10.65 -31.09
CA TYR A 428 14.41 -10.18 -30.94
C TYR A 428 14.28 -9.20 -29.76
N THR A 429 13.32 -8.28 -29.86
CA THR A 429 13.03 -7.31 -28.79
C THR A 429 12.21 -7.94 -27.66
N ASP A 430 12.19 -7.30 -26.49
CA ASP A 430 11.48 -7.80 -25.30
C ASP A 430 9.96 -7.96 -25.52
N SER A 431 9.40 -7.21 -26.48
CA SER A 431 8.01 -7.27 -26.91
C SER A 431 7.67 -8.51 -27.75
N ASP A 432 8.66 -9.23 -28.29
CA ASP A 432 8.44 -10.36 -29.20
C ASP A 432 7.78 -11.54 -28.48
N LYS A 433 6.75 -12.12 -29.11
CA LYS A 433 5.97 -13.25 -28.57
C LYS A 433 6.83 -14.45 -28.14
N ARG A 434 7.97 -14.68 -28.82
CA ARG A 434 8.94 -15.74 -28.48
C ARG A 434 9.73 -15.41 -27.21
N VAL A 435 10.26 -14.18 -27.10
CA VAL A 435 10.96 -13.71 -25.90
C VAL A 435 10.01 -13.74 -24.69
N ARG A 436 8.78 -13.21 -24.84
CA ARG A 436 7.78 -13.20 -23.76
C ARG A 436 7.36 -14.61 -23.34
N LYS A 437 7.12 -15.53 -24.28
CA LYS A 437 6.83 -16.94 -23.95
C LYS A 437 8.03 -17.59 -23.22
N GLN A 438 9.26 -17.36 -23.71
CA GLN A 438 10.45 -17.96 -23.12
C GLN A 438 10.73 -17.44 -21.70
N LYS A 439 10.47 -16.15 -21.42
CA LYS A 439 10.50 -15.59 -20.05
C LYS A 439 9.52 -16.28 -19.11
N ILE A 440 8.30 -16.56 -19.57
CA ILE A 440 7.28 -17.27 -18.78
C ILE A 440 7.76 -18.70 -18.48
N THR A 441 8.32 -19.41 -19.48
CA THR A 441 8.89 -20.75 -19.27
C THR A 441 10.04 -20.75 -18.27
N VAL A 442 10.97 -19.79 -18.35
CA VAL A 442 12.06 -19.62 -17.38
C VAL A 442 11.53 -19.32 -15.97
N ALA A 443 10.55 -18.43 -15.83
CA ALA A 443 9.95 -18.09 -14.53
C ALA A 443 9.23 -19.28 -13.89
N ALA A 444 8.45 -20.05 -14.66
CA ALA A 444 7.77 -21.24 -14.18
C ALA A 444 8.75 -22.34 -13.74
N LEU A 445 9.80 -22.59 -14.53
CA LEU A 445 10.85 -23.56 -14.17
C LEU A 445 11.66 -23.11 -12.94
N ALA A 446 11.96 -21.81 -12.81
CA ALA A 446 12.63 -21.28 -11.63
C ALA A 446 11.79 -21.43 -10.35
N GLY A 447 10.47 -21.18 -10.43
CA GLY A 447 9.54 -21.42 -9.32
C GLY A 447 9.50 -22.90 -8.92
N TYR A 448 9.28 -23.79 -9.90
CA TYR A 448 9.25 -25.24 -9.64
C TYR A 448 10.58 -25.77 -9.08
N VAL A 449 11.73 -25.28 -9.56
CA VAL A 449 13.04 -25.62 -8.99
C VAL A 449 13.14 -25.18 -7.53
N CYS A 450 12.64 -24.00 -7.15
CA CYS A 450 12.61 -23.58 -5.74
C CYS A 450 11.69 -24.46 -4.89
N ASP A 451 10.49 -24.78 -5.36
CA ASP A 451 9.53 -25.63 -4.62
C ASP A 451 10.06 -27.07 -4.46
N ALA A 452 10.66 -27.63 -5.50
CA ALA A 452 11.28 -28.95 -5.45
C ALA A 452 12.57 -28.98 -4.59
N ASP A 453 13.38 -27.92 -4.59
CA ASP A 453 14.57 -27.81 -3.72
C ASP A 453 14.14 -27.77 -2.23
N LEU A 454 13.01 -27.11 -1.91
CA LEU A 454 12.43 -27.12 -0.57
C LEU A 454 11.85 -28.48 -0.14
N ILE A 455 11.49 -29.35 -1.09
CA ILE A 455 10.93 -30.70 -0.82
C ILE A 455 12.04 -31.75 -0.72
N GLU A 456 13.01 -31.75 -1.63
CA GLU A 456 14.16 -32.69 -1.61
C GLU A 456 15.23 -32.29 -0.58
N ASN A 457 15.45 -30.99 -0.39
CA ASN A 457 16.42 -30.42 0.56
C ASN A 457 15.72 -29.50 1.59
N PRO A 458 14.80 -30.04 2.41
CA PRO A 458 14.08 -29.23 3.41
C PRO A 458 15.07 -28.55 4.36
N PRO A 459 14.85 -27.26 4.72
CA PRO A 459 15.77 -26.52 5.58
C PRO A 459 15.94 -27.26 6.91
N SER A 460 17.19 -27.59 7.23
CA SER A 460 17.50 -28.52 8.31
C SER A 460 16.91 -28.08 9.65
N GLU A 461 16.32 -29.03 10.38
CA GLU A 461 15.83 -28.79 11.73
C GLU A 461 16.98 -28.25 12.59
N LEU A 462 16.79 -27.03 13.11
CA LEU A 462 17.81 -26.30 13.86
C LEU A 462 18.26 -27.12 15.06
N GLU A 463 19.48 -27.68 15.00
CA GLU A 463 20.06 -28.49 16.08
C GLU A 463 19.89 -27.78 17.42
N CYS A 464 19.17 -28.43 18.35
CA CYS A 464 18.79 -27.83 19.62
C CYS A 464 20.00 -27.80 20.57
N LEU A 465 20.86 -26.80 20.40
CA LEU A 465 21.99 -26.51 21.27
C LEU A 465 21.55 -26.48 22.74
N GLU A 466 22.19 -27.29 23.58
CA GLU A 466 21.88 -27.35 25.02
C GLU A 466 22.11 -25.99 25.68
N LEU A 467 21.07 -25.44 26.33
CA LEU A 467 21.15 -24.13 26.99
C LEU A 467 22.12 -24.18 28.19
N PRO A 468 23.24 -23.42 28.17
CA PRO A 468 24.20 -23.46 29.28
C PRO A 468 23.59 -22.94 30.59
N LEU A 469 24.10 -23.41 31.73
CA LEU A 469 23.66 -23.00 33.07
C LEU A 469 24.17 -21.59 33.44
N LEU A 470 23.38 -20.57 33.12
CA LEU A 470 23.70 -19.16 33.37
C LEU A 470 23.30 -18.79 34.81
N LYS A 471 24.26 -18.36 35.64
CA LYS A 471 24.05 -18.14 37.08
C LYS A 471 23.72 -16.68 37.40
N ASN A 472 24.35 -15.72 36.71
CA ASN A 472 24.13 -14.29 36.89
C ASN A 472 23.68 -13.58 35.59
N ASN A 473 23.35 -12.29 35.70
CA ASN A 473 22.86 -11.52 34.54
C ASN A 473 23.96 -11.22 33.52
N ASP A 474 25.22 -11.11 33.95
CA ASP A 474 26.35 -10.88 33.04
C ASP A 474 26.58 -12.09 32.13
N GLN A 475 26.44 -13.32 32.66
CA GLN A 475 26.46 -14.55 31.86
C GLN A 475 25.30 -14.60 30.87
N ARG A 476 24.08 -14.21 31.26
CA ARG A 476 22.93 -14.12 30.35
C ARG A 476 23.14 -13.08 29.25
N LYS A 477 23.70 -11.93 29.60
CA LYS A 477 24.04 -10.88 28.65
C LYS A 477 25.11 -11.37 27.66
N ASN A 478 26.20 -11.95 28.16
CA ASN A 478 27.29 -12.50 27.35
C ASN A 478 26.85 -13.67 26.44
N PHE A 479 25.92 -14.52 26.89
CA PHE A 479 25.30 -15.55 26.05
C PHE A 479 24.53 -14.92 24.88
N ILE A 480 23.74 -13.87 25.12
CA ILE A 480 23.04 -13.13 24.07
C ILE A 480 24.04 -12.39 23.16
N ASP A 481 25.08 -11.75 23.70
CA ASP A 481 26.18 -11.15 22.92
C ASP A 481 26.95 -12.17 22.06
N SER A 482 26.79 -13.47 22.33
CA SER A 482 27.37 -14.56 21.55
C SER A 482 26.45 -15.06 20.41
N TYR A 483 25.43 -14.27 20.01
CA TYR A 483 24.46 -14.64 18.96
C TYR A 483 25.08 -15.07 17.63
N MET A 484 26.29 -14.59 17.30
CA MET A 484 27.02 -14.99 16.09
C MET A 484 27.42 -16.49 16.07
N ASN A 485 27.36 -17.16 17.22
CA ASN A 485 27.57 -18.60 17.37
C ASN A 485 26.26 -19.42 17.30
N TRP A 486 25.11 -18.76 17.22
CA TRP A 486 23.82 -19.42 17.02
C TRP A 486 23.62 -19.72 15.52
N PRO A 487 22.78 -20.71 15.15
CA PRO A 487 22.40 -20.92 13.76
C PRO A 487 21.81 -19.67 13.09
N ILE A 488 22.14 -19.47 11.81
CA ILE A 488 21.45 -18.50 10.96
C ILE A 488 20.12 -19.12 10.52
N TRP A 489 19.02 -18.40 10.73
CA TRP A 489 17.67 -18.81 10.36
C TRP A 489 17.19 -18.15 9.06
N ILE A 490 17.58 -16.89 8.82
CA ILE A 490 17.30 -16.15 7.60
C ILE A 490 18.55 -15.33 7.24
N GLU A 491 18.97 -15.37 5.98
CA GLU A 491 19.95 -14.45 5.38
C GLU A 491 19.36 -13.87 4.09
N THR A 492 19.16 -12.55 4.05
CA THR A 492 18.68 -11.84 2.87
C THR A 492 19.89 -11.20 2.18
N LYS A 493 20.36 -11.84 1.11
CA LYS A 493 21.62 -11.50 0.42
C LYS A 493 21.57 -10.13 -0.25
N GLU A 494 20.36 -9.68 -0.59
CA GLU A 494 20.01 -8.45 -1.29
C GLU A 494 20.14 -7.23 -0.37
N THR A 495 19.83 -7.40 0.92
CA THR A 495 19.82 -6.32 1.94
C THR A 495 20.99 -6.41 2.93
N GLY A 496 21.67 -7.56 3.01
CA GLY A 496 22.70 -7.81 4.02
C GLY A 496 22.13 -7.98 5.44
N GLU A 497 20.86 -8.41 5.54
CA GLU A 497 20.23 -8.78 6.81
C GLU A 497 20.52 -10.24 7.18
N ARG A 498 20.82 -10.49 8.45
CA ARG A 498 20.95 -11.84 9.02
C ARG A 498 20.16 -11.97 10.30
N TYR A 499 19.50 -13.10 10.46
CA TYR A 499 18.66 -13.43 11.61
C TYR A 499 19.24 -14.67 12.29
N TYR A 500 19.87 -14.49 13.45
CA TYR A 500 20.44 -15.56 14.27
C TYR A 500 19.38 -16.08 15.24
N ARG A 501 19.09 -17.38 15.24
CA ARG A 501 17.99 -17.97 16.02
C ARG A 501 18.47 -19.01 17.02
N TYR A 502 17.91 -18.98 18.22
CA TYR A 502 18.11 -19.97 19.27
C TYR A 502 16.74 -20.44 19.79
N ASN A 503 16.46 -21.74 19.69
CA ASN A 503 15.23 -22.33 20.25
C ASN A 503 15.43 -22.62 21.75
N LEU A 504 14.42 -22.34 22.57
CA LEU A 504 14.46 -22.52 24.02
C LEU A 504 13.61 -23.72 24.47
N PRO A 505 13.97 -24.40 25.57
CA PRO A 505 13.24 -25.60 26.04
C PRO A 505 11.76 -25.36 26.42
N ASP A 506 11.38 -24.12 26.72
CA ASP A 506 10.02 -23.70 27.09
C ASP A 506 9.14 -23.32 25.89
N GLY A 507 9.61 -23.62 24.67
CA GLY A 507 8.90 -23.38 23.41
C GLY A 507 8.97 -21.94 22.89
N TYR A 508 9.76 -21.07 23.51
CA TYR A 508 10.11 -19.78 22.90
C TYR A 508 11.29 -19.93 21.92
N ALA A 509 11.47 -18.95 21.03
CA ALA A 509 12.68 -18.79 20.23
C ALA A 509 13.22 -17.36 20.36
N MET A 510 14.50 -17.23 20.69
CA MET A 510 15.22 -15.97 20.67
C MET A 510 15.73 -15.72 19.26
N VAL A 511 15.55 -14.52 18.73
CA VAL A 511 16.15 -14.12 17.44
C VAL A 511 16.88 -12.79 17.59
N VAL A 512 18.10 -12.71 17.03
CA VAL A 512 18.84 -11.46 16.87
C VAL A 512 18.95 -11.15 15.39
N LYS A 513 18.30 -10.09 14.94
CA LYS A 513 18.47 -9.54 13.61
C LYS A 513 19.64 -8.57 13.60
N VAL A 514 20.51 -8.67 12.61
CA VAL A 514 21.61 -7.74 12.36
C VAL A 514 21.62 -7.22 10.93
N TYR A 515 21.93 -5.94 10.79
CA TYR A 515 22.06 -5.24 9.50
C TYR A 515 23.53 -4.96 9.19
N TYR A 516 24.00 -5.37 8.00
CA TYR A 516 25.31 -5.00 7.47
C TYR A 516 25.32 -3.53 7.00
N HIS A 517 26.05 -2.66 7.70
CA HIS A 517 26.10 -1.25 7.34
C HIS A 517 27.47 -0.60 7.63
N ARG A 518 27.67 0.64 7.18
CA ARG A 518 28.90 1.41 7.41
C ARG A 518 28.89 2.05 8.80
N CYS A 519 29.43 1.33 9.79
CA CYS A 519 29.62 1.82 11.15
C CYS A 519 30.75 2.85 11.22
N PHE A 520 30.57 3.94 11.97
CA PHE A 520 31.62 4.94 12.21
C PHE A 520 32.53 4.54 13.37
N HIS A 521 33.80 4.24 13.10
CA HIS A 521 34.76 3.77 14.09
C HIS A 521 35.41 4.95 14.84
N TYR A 522 34.75 5.44 15.90
CA TYR A 522 35.16 6.63 16.66
C TYR A 522 36.64 6.65 17.10
N GLU A 523 37.19 5.50 17.49
CA GLU A 523 38.57 5.36 18.00
C GLU A 523 39.66 5.39 16.92
N MET A 524 39.29 5.22 15.64
CA MET A 524 40.24 4.97 14.56
C MET A 524 40.86 6.29 14.07
N LYS A 525 42.18 6.43 14.19
CA LYS A 525 42.92 7.68 13.93
C LYS A 525 43.26 7.90 12.44
N CYS A 526 42.25 7.80 11.57
CA CYS A 526 42.32 8.10 10.14
C CYS A 526 41.43 9.31 9.78
N LYS A 527 41.20 9.59 8.48
CA LYS A 527 40.30 10.68 8.07
C LYS A 527 38.85 10.37 8.46
N ARG A 528 37.91 11.30 8.25
CA ARG A 528 36.51 11.08 8.63
C ARG A 528 35.83 10.07 7.71
N GLU A 529 36.27 10.05 6.46
CA GLU A 529 35.80 9.22 5.37
C GLU A 529 36.28 7.78 5.57
N ASP A 530 37.57 7.63 5.94
CA ASP A 530 38.23 6.35 6.24
C ASP A 530 37.72 5.67 7.53
N ARG A 531 36.90 6.35 8.34
CA ARG A 531 36.32 5.83 9.59
C ARG A 531 35.05 5.00 9.41
N TYR A 532 34.47 4.98 8.22
CA TYR A 532 33.26 4.22 7.92
C TYR A 532 33.60 2.80 7.45
N VAL A 533 33.68 1.86 8.41
CA VAL A 533 33.96 0.44 8.14
C VAL A 533 32.65 -0.37 8.03
N PRO A 534 32.50 -1.24 7.01
CA PRO A 534 31.37 -2.16 6.95
C PRO A 534 31.38 -3.15 8.12
N ARG A 535 30.29 -3.23 8.87
CA ARG A 535 30.12 -4.19 9.98
C ARG A 535 28.63 -4.51 10.19
N TYR A 536 28.35 -5.69 10.72
CA TYR A 536 27.10 -5.95 11.44
C TYR A 536 27.16 -5.19 12.78
N GLY A 537 26.09 -4.46 13.14
CA GLY A 537 26.13 -3.63 14.35
C GLY A 537 24.83 -2.91 14.77
N SER A 538 23.78 -2.93 13.96
CA SER A 538 22.42 -2.61 14.42
C SER A 538 21.76 -3.92 14.82
N GLU A 539 21.42 -4.07 16.10
CA GLU A 539 20.94 -5.32 16.70
C GLU A 539 19.49 -5.15 17.16
N GLU A 540 18.57 -5.85 16.50
CA GLU A 540 17.17 -5.95 16.91
C GLU A 540 16.91 -7.32 17.53
N TYR A 541 16.26 -7.33 18.69
CA TYR A 541 16.14 -8.49 19.57
C TYR A 541 14.69 -8.94 19.63
N TYR A 542 14.41 -10.24 19.44
CA TYR A 542 13.06 -10.77 19.39
C TYR A 542 12.90 -12.01 20.27
N LEU A 543 11.69 -12.20 20.80
CA LEU A 543 11.27 -13.39 21.56
C LEU A 543 9.92 -13.90 21.02
N MET A 544 9.94 -15.05 20.35
CA MET A 544 8.80 -15.59 19.60
C MET A 544 8.20 -16.81 20.28
N LYS A 545 6.87 -17.00 20.20
CA LYS A 545 6.16 -18.24 20.60
C LYS A 545 4.95 -18.50 19.69
N GLY A 546 5.15 -18.25 18.39
CA GLY A 546 4.07 -17.87 17.49
C GLY A 546 3.70 -16.39 17.63
N GLY A 547 2.70 -15.94 16.88
CA GLY A 547 2.36 -14.52 16.70
C GLY A 547 3.14 -13.86 15.56
N TYR A 548 2.84 -12.58 15.28
CA TYR A 548 3.52 -11.83 14.22
C TYR A 548 4.88 -11.32 14.68
N PHE A 549 5.88 -11.33 13.77
CA PHE A 549 7.27 -10.99 14.07
C PHE A 549 7.46 -9.59 14.67
N LYS A 550 6.59 -8.63 14.32
CA LYS A 550 6.57 -7.26 14.86
C LYS A 550 6.33 -7.25 16.38
N ASP A 551 5.42 -8.07 16.86
CA ASP A 551 4.95 -8.07 18.25
C ASP A 551 5.94 -8.81 19.17
N CYS A 552 6.80 -9.63 18.58
CA CYS A 552 7.92 -10.31 19.24
C CYS A 552 9.12 -9.38 19.54
N LEU A 553 9.11 -8.11 19.10
CA LEU A 553 10.23 -7.18 19.27
C LEU A 553 10.43 -6.79 20.74
N MET A 554 11.63 -7.06 21.26
CA MET A 554 12.00 -6.89 22.66
C MET A 554 13.29 -6.10 22.81
N ASN A 555 13.57 -5.62 24.01
CA ASN A 555 14.91 -5.12 24.36
C ASN A 555 15.75 -6.25 24.99
N LYS A 556 17.09 -6.12 24.90
CA LYS A 556 18.05 -7.10 25.43
C LYS A 556 17.86 -7.42 26.92
N SER A 557 17.35 -6.48 27.72
CA SER A 557 17.09 -6.71 29.16
C SER A 557 15.89 -7.62 29.39
N ALA A 558 14.85 -7.56 28.53
CA ALA A 558 13.72 -8.47 28.58
C ALA A 558 14.14 -9.92 28.26
N LEU A 559 15.02 -10.12 27.28
CA LEU A 559 15.64 -11.43 26.99
C LEU A 559 16.44 -11.97 28.19
N VAL A 560 17.23 -11.11 28.85
CA VAL A 560 17.97 -11.49 30.08
C VAL A 560 17.03 -11.86 31.23
N GLU A 561 15.88 -11.19 31.37
CA GLU A 561 14.91 -11.50 32.42
C GLU A 561 14.14 -12.80 32.11
N HIS A 562 13.77 -13.04 30.86
CA HIS A 562 13.12 -14.29 30.43
C HIS A 562 14.02 -15.52 30.70
N LEU A 563 15.30 -15.48 30.30
CA LEU A 563 16.31 -16.49 30.66
C LEU A 563 16.53 -16.63 32.19
N LYS A 564 16.18 -15.61 32.98
CA LYS A 564 16.26 -15.59 34.45
C LYS A 564 14.98 -16.10 35.14
N ILE A 565 13.86 -16.19 34.43
CA ILE A 565 12.61 -16.80 34.90
C ILE A 565 12.69 -18.32 34.68
N MET A 566 12.90 -18.75 33.42
CA MET A 566 13.06 -20.15 33.00
C MET A 566 14.04 -20.92 33.91
N GLN A 567 15.29 -20.43 34.04
CA GLN A 567 16.34 -21.06 34.86
C GLN A 567 16.15 -20.94 36.40
N LYS A 568 15.01 -20.44 36.87
CA LYS A 568 14.51 -20.61 38.24
C LYS A 568 13.39 -21.65 38.31
N GLU A 569 12.53 -21.71 37.30
CA GLU A 569 11.41 -22.63 37.24
C GLU A 569 11.90 -24.06 37.10
N ASP A 570 12.92 -24.32 36.28
CA ASP A 570 13.62 -25.61 36.20
C ASP A 570 14.09 -26.10 37.59
N LYS A 571 14.73 -25.21 38.36
CA LYS A 571 15.27 -25.53 39.70
C LYS A 571 14.18 -25.76 40.74
N ASN A 572 13.01 -25.14 40.55
CA ASN A 572 11.84 -25.37 41.38
C ASN A 572 11.10 -26.67 41.00
N ALA A 573 11.29 -27.17 39.78
CA ALA A 573 10.82 -28.48 39.34
C ALA A 573 11.76 -29.60 39.82
N GLU A 574 13.08 -29.48 39.59
CA GLU A 574 14.09 -30.41 40.13
C GLU A 574 14.01 -30.53 41.66
N GLY A 575 13.75 -29.43 42.36
CA GLY A 575 13.59 -29.40 43.82
C GLY A 575 12.28 -29.98 44.36
N ARG A 576 11.45 -30.63 43.52
CA ARG A 576 10.15 -31.25 43.88
C ARG A 576 10.02 -32.72 43.48
N GLY A 577 11.07 -33.33 42.91
CA GLY A 577 11.15 -34.77 42.59
C GLY A 577 11.52 -35.64 43.79
#